data_AF-A0A9E2FIZ8-F1
#
_entry.id   AF-A0A9E2FIZ8-F1
#
_cell.length_a   1.000
_cell.length_b   1.000
_cell.length_c   1.000
_cell.angle_alpha   90.00
_cell.angle_beta   90.00
_cell.angle_gamma   90.00
#
_symmetry.space_group_name_H-M   'P 1'
#
loop_
_entity.id
_entity.type
_entity.pdbx_description
1 polymer ?
#
loop_
_entity_poly.entity_id
_entity_poly.type
_entity_poly.pdbx_seq_one_letter_code
_entity_poly.pdbx_strand_id
1 'polypeptide(L)'
;AFGFYGTGPNDALPAVWIETGVELAVLMVVYMAVACVIALRVSLVTKKNVTAVMYSIGLLVLLYGLATMIGLAVVTSPRGEIGAAIAPLTPFTSIWFLVHPLALFENSATAFAIGAQAARLAAVFGTVIAAVAYTFVILSIYSGLVRNFDMIVRKQSGT
;
A
#
# COMPACT_ATOMS: atom_id res chain seq x y z
N ALA A 1 -26.06 -1.80 7.32
CA ALA A 1 -24.72 -1.81 6.72
C ALA A 1 -24.01 -3.10 7.13
N PHE A 2 -23.38 -3.81 6.20
CA PHE A 2 -22.76 -5.11 6.47
C PHE A 2 -21.33 -4.91 7.00
N GLY A 3 -21.03 -5.41 8.20
CA GLY A 3 -19.72 -5.32 8.83
C GLY A 3 -19.51 -6.50 9.78
N PHE A 4 -18.25 -6.88 10.00
CA PHE A 4 -17.89 -7.84 11.03
C PHE A 4 -17.82 -7.10 12.37
N TYR A 5 -18.59 -7.60 13.35
CA TYR A 5 -18.59 -7.08 14.72
C TYR A 5 -17.61 -7.91 15.55
N GLY A 6 -16.75 -7.24 16.32
CA GLY A 6 -15.94 -7.92 17.34
C GLY A 6 -16.82 -8.43 18.48
N THR A 7 -16.29 -9.29 19.35
CA THR A 7 -16.98 -9.82 20.54
C THR A 7 -16.46 -9.15 21.81
N GLY A 8 -16.61 -7.83 21.94
CA GLY A 8 -16.05 -7.06 23.05
C GLY A 8 -17.07 -6.08 23.62
N PRO A 9 -17.05 -5.75 24.93
CA PRO A 9 -18.16 -5.07 25.64
C PRO A 9 -18.61 -3.68 25.13
N ASN A 10 -18.04 -3.16 24.02
CA ASN A 10 -18.45 -1.96 23.29
C ASN A 10 -18.96 -2.29 21.87
N ASP A 11 -19.78 -3.34 21.71
CA ASP A 11 -20.27 -3.97 20.46
C ASP A 11 -21.14 -3.09 19.53
N ALA A 12 -21.20 -1.77 19.72
CA ALA A 12 -22.05 -0.88 18.91
C ALA A 12 -21.38 -0.38 17.61
N LEU A 13 -20.07 -0.55 17.44
CA LEU A 13 -19.32 -0.03 16.29
C LEU A 13 -18.77 -1.18 15.43
N PRO A 14 -19.06 -1.23 14.12
CA PRO A 14 -18.54 -2.27 13.24
C PRO A 14 -17.00 -2.18 13.19
N ALA A 15 -16.32 -3.31 13.43
CA ALA A 15 -14.86 -3.35 13.52
C ALA A 15 -14.21 -3.20 12.14
N VAL A 16 -14.80 -3.82 11.10
CA VAL A 16 -14.32 -3.76 9.71
C VAL A 16 -15.49 -3.77 8.73
N TRP A 17 -15.45 -2.88 7.73
CA TRP A 17 -16.42 -2.84 6.64
C TRP A 17 -16.01 -3.80 5.51
N ILE A 18 -16.97 -4.40 4.79
CA ILE A 18 -16.64 -5.33 3.70
C ILE A 18 -15.90 -4.64 2.55
N GLU A 19 -16.22 -3.37 2.29
CA GLU A 19 -15.60 -2.53 1.26
C GLU A 19 -14.10 -2.36 1.51
N THR A 20 -13.71 -2.08 2.76
CA THR A 20 -12.30 -1.88 3.12
C THR A 20 -11.50 -3.17 2.99
N GLY A 21 -12.14 -4.34 3.17
CA GLY A 21 -11.52 -5.64 2.91
C GLY A 21 -11.19 -5.84 1.43
N VAL A 22 -12.10 -5.45 0.54
CA VAL A 22 -11.87 -5.51 -0.92
C VAL A 22 -10.77 -4.54 -1.34
N GLU A 23 -10.79 -3.31 -0.82
CA GLU A 23 -9.74 -2.31 -1.06
C GLU A 23 -8.35 -2.81 -0.65
N LEU A 24 -8.25 -3.42 0.53
CA LEU A 24 -6.98 -3.96 1.02
C LEU A 24 -6.49 -5.14 0.17
N ALA A 25 -7.38 -6.03 -0.27
CA ALA A 25 -7.02 -7.13 -1.16
C ALA A 25 -6.44 -6.61 -2.49
N VAL A 26 -7.08 -5.60 -3.09
CA VAL A 26 -6.58 -4.96 -4.32
C VAL A 26 -5.22 -4.32 -4.10
N LEU A 27 -5.04 -3.55 -3.01
CA LEU A 27 -3.77 -2.91 -2.68
C LEU A 27 -2.65 -3.94 -2.47
N MET A 28 -2.92 -5.04 -1.76
CA MET A 28 -1.92 -6.10 -1.53
C MET A 28 -1.42 -6.74 -2.83
N VAL A 29 -2.33 -6.98 -3.78
CA VAL A 29 -1.94 -7.50 -5.11
C VAL A 29 -1.03 -6.50 -5.84
N VAL A 30 -1.38 -5.21 -5.80
CA VAL A 30 -0.57 -4.16 -6.45
C VAL A 30 0.80 -4.01 -5.78
N TYR A 31 0.87 -4.01 -4.45
CA TYR A 31 2.14 -3.95 -3.72
C TYR A 31 3.02 -5.17 -3.99
N MET A 32 2.42 -6.37 -4.03
CA MET A 32 3.13 -7.59 -4.38
C MET A 32 3.70 -7.49 -5.80
N ALA A 33 2.93 -6.98 -6.75
CA ALA A 33 3.40 -6.76 -8.12
C ALA A 33 4.58 -5.78 -8.19
N VAL A 34 4.53 -4.66 -7.46
CA VAL A 34 5.66 -3.71 -7.34
C VAL A 34 6.91 -4.41 -6.80
N ALA A 35 6.76 -5.16 -5.71
CA ALA A 35 7.86 -5.90 -5.08
C ALA A 35 8.47 -6.92 -6.06
N CYS A 36 7.64 -7.68 -6.78
CA CYS A 36 8.08 -8.64 -7.80
C CYS A 36 8.87 -7.95 -8.92
N VAL A 37 8.38 -6.83 -9.46
CA VAL A 37 9.03 -6.13 -10.58
C VAL A 37 10.36 -5.49 -10.16
N ILE A 38 10.45 -4.95 -8.94
CA ILE A 38 11.70 -4.46 -8.37
C ILE A 38 12.70 -5.61 -8.19
N ALA A 39 12.27 -6.74 -7.62
CA ALA A 39 13.11 -7.91 -7.43
C ALA A 39 13.64 -8.46 -8.78
N LEU A 40 12.78 -8.53 -9.80
CA LEU A 40 13.17 -8.93 -11.16
C LEU A 40 14.23 -7.98 -11.73
N ARG A 41 14.05 -6.66 -11.59
CA ARG A 41 15.04 -5.69 -12.09
C ARG A 41 16.38 -5.83 -11.39
N VAL A 42 16.40 -6.01 -10.08
CA VAL A 42 17.66 -6.21 -9.32
C VAL A 42 18.33 -7.54 -9.69
N SER A 43 17.54 -8.60 -9.93
CA SER A 43 18.04 -9.90 -10.36
C SER A 43 18.76 -9.86 -11.70
N LEU A 44 18.33 -8.98 -12.63
CA LEU A 44 18.93 -8.88 -13.97
C LEU A 44 20.24 -8.09 -14.01
N VAL A 45 20.39 -7.12 -13.11
CA VAL A 45 21.61 -6.30 -13.03
C VAL A 45 22.74 -7.03 -12.30
N THR A 46 22.40 -7.97 -11.42
CA THR A 46 23.37 -8.57 -10.49
C THR A 46 23.83 -9.95 -10.96
N LYS A 47 25.14 -10.14 -11.14
CA LYS A 47 25.73 -11.45 -11.51
C LYS A 47 25.64 -12.52 -10.40
N LYS A 48 25.41 -12.11 -9.15
CA LYS A 48 25.29 -12.97 -7.97
C LYS A 48 23.87 -12.96 -7.43
N ASN A 49 23.16 -14.08 -7.60
CA ASN A 49 21.72 -14.19 -7.29
C ASN A 49 21.39 -13.92 -5.81
N VAL A 50 22.19 -14.43 -4.87
CA VAL A 50 21.90 -14.29 -3.43
C VAL A 50 22.03 -12.84 -2.96
N THR A 51 23.07 -12.13 -3.41
CA THR A 51 23.29 -10.72 -3.03
C THR A 51 22.21 -9.82 -3.63
N ALA A 52 21.75 -10.13 -4.85
CA ALA A 52 20.66 -9.42 -5.52
C ALA A 52 19.37 -9.46 -4.70
N VAL A 53 19.01 -10.64 -4.20
CA VAL A 53 17.80 -10.81 -3.38
C VAL A 53 17.90 -10.00 -2.08
N MET A 54 19.03 -10.08 -1.37
CA MET A 54 19.24 -9.32 -0.13
C MET A 54 19.16 -7.80 -0.37
N TYR A 55 19.73 -7.29 -1.46
CA TYR A 55 19.61 -5.86 -1.82
C TYR A 55 18.17 -5.47 -2.14
N SER A 56 17.42 -6.33 -2.86
CA SER A 56 16.03 -6.04 -3.19
C SER A 56 15.14 -5.98 -1.94
N ILE A 57 15.30 -6.92 -1.00
CA ILE A 57 14.55 -6.93 0.26
C ILE A 57 14.92 -5.70 1.10
N GLY A 58 16.22 -5.40 1.25
CA GLY A 58 16.68 -4.23 1.98
C GLY A 58 16.12 -2.91 1.41
N LEU A 59 16.08 -2.79 0.08
CA LEU A 59 15.50 -1.64 -0.59
C LEU A 59 13.98 -1.54 -0.34
N LEU A 60 13.25 -2.65 -0.40
CA LEU A 60 11.81 -2.66 -0.11
C LEU A 60 11.53 -2.28 1.35
N VAL A 61 12.30 -2.82 2.31
CA VAL A 61 12.17 -2.46 3.73
C VAL A 61 12.46 -0.98 3.95
N LEU A 62 13.49 -0.44 3.29
CA LEU A 62 13.83 0.98 3.40
C LEU A 62 12.74 1.87 2.78
N LEU A 63 12.26 1.57 1.58
CA LEU A 63 11.25 2.37 0.90
C LEU A 63 9.91 2.32 1.64
N TYR A 64 9.40 1.13 1.96
CA TYR A 64 8.13 1.00 2.67
C TYR A 64 8.24 1.43 4.13
N GLY A 65 9.39 1.23 4.79
CA GLY A 65 9.64 1.69 6.15
C GLY A 65 9.60 3.22 6.25
N LEU A 66 10.34 3.91 5.39
CA LEU A 66 10.33 5.39 5.33
C LEU A 66 8.94 5.91 4.96
N ALA A 67 8.29 5.30 3.97
CA ALA A 67 6.93 5.68 3.59
C ALA A 67 5.96 5.51 4.76
N THR A 68 6.07 4.43 5.55
CA THR A 68 5.22 4.18 6.72
C THR A 68 5.43 5.24 7.80
N MET A 69 6.67 5.65 8.06
CA MET A 69 6.96 6.72 9.04
C MET A 69 6.31 8.04 8.64
N ILE A 70 6.37 8.39 7.35
CA ILE A 70 5.70 9.59 6.81
C ILE A 70 4.18 9.43 6.89
N GLY A 71 3.65 8.27 6.50
CA GLY A 71 2.23 7.96 6.55
C GLY A 71 1.67 8.07 7.98
N LEU A 72 2.36 7.50 8.96
CA LEU A 72 1.97 7.61 10.37
C LEU A 72 1.93 9.06 10.83
N ALA A 73 2.96 9.86 10.54
CA ALA A 73 3.01 11.27 10.91
C ALA A 73 1.84 12.08 10.31
N VAL A 74 1.50 11.80 9.05
CA VAL A 74 0.41 12.49 8.36
C VAL A 74 -0.95 12.07 8.92
N VAL A 75 -1.14 10.77 9.21
CA VAL A 75 -2.43 10.29 9.71
C VAL A 75 -2.66 10.61 11.19
N THR A 76 -1.61 10.82 11.99
CA THR A 76 -1.76 11.31 13.38
C THR A 76 -2.22 12.77 13.48
N SER A 77 -2.32 13.50 12.37
CA SER A 77 -2.88 14.86 12.38
C SER A 77 -4.41 14.81 12.58
N PRO A 78 -5.05 15.74 13.31
CA PRO A 78 -6.48 15.74 13.68
C PRO A 78 -7.52 15.83 12.53
N ARG A 79 -7.19 15.40 11.32
CA ARG A 79 -8.03 15.47 10.12
C ARG A 79 -8.36 14.05 9.64
N GLY A 80 -9.27 13.37 10.34
CA GLY A 80 -9.61 11.97 10.10
C GLY A 80 -9.96 11.62 8.64
N GLU A 81 -10.60 12.54 7.91
CA GLU A 81 -10.94 12.36 6.48
C GLU A 81 -9.69 12.33 5.58
N ILE A 82 -8.76 13.28 5.79
CA ILE A 82 -7.51 13.34 5.02
C ILE A 82 -6.60 12.17 5.39
N GLY A 83 -6.59 11.80 6.67
CA GLY A 83 -5.89 10.61 7.16
C GLY A 83 -6.37 9.34 6.46
N ALA A 84 -7.69 9.19 6.28
CA ALA A 84 -8.27 8.05 5.58
C ALA A 84 -7.91 7.99 4.08
N ALA A 85 -7.82 9.14 3.39
CA ALA A 85 -7.37 9.19 2.00
C ALA A 85 -5.88 8.85 1.82
N ILE A 86 -5.05 9.13 2.82
CA ILE A 86 -3.59 8.94 2.78
C ILE A 86 -3.18 7.58 3.33
N ALA A 87 -3.98 6.98 4.22
CA ALA A 87 -3.79 5.64 4.76
C ALA A 87 -3.47 4.55 3.71
N PRO A 88 -4.12 4.48 2.53
CA PRO A 88 -3.83 3.46 1.51
C PRO A 88 -2.57 3.74 0.69
N LEU A 89 -1.80 4.80 0.96
CA LEU A 89 -0.55 5.03 0.24
C LEU A 89 0.56 4.08 0.69
N THR A 90 0.48 3.49 1.89
CA THR A 90 1.48 2.54 2.37
C THR A 90 0.84 1.25 2.87
N PRO A 91 1.48 0.08 2.65
CA PRO A 91 0.90 -1.21 3.02
C PRO A 91 0.70 -1.36 4.53
N PHE A 92 1.62 -0.84 5.34
CA PHE A 92 1.55 -0.96 6.79
C PHE A 92 0.49 -0.04 7.39
N THR A 93 0.38 1.20 6.91
CA THR A 93 -0.67 2.11 7.38
C THR A 93 -2.06 1.59 6.98
N SER A 94 -2.22 1.04 5.76
CA SER A 94 -3.53 0.53 5.34
C SER A 94 -4.00 -0.63 6.22
N ILE A 95 -3.12 -1.58 6.56
CA ILE A 95 -3.44 -2.67 7.49
C ILE A 95 -3.77 -2.12 8.87
N TRP A 96 -2.94 -1.22 9.41
CA TRP A 96 -3.12 -0.66 10.75
C TRP A 96 -4.47 0.05 10.91
N PHE A 97 -4.85 0.89 9.95
CA PHE A 97 -6.12 1.61 9.98
C PHE A 97 -7.33 0.71 9.72
N LEU A 98 -7.14 -0.41 9.04
CA LEU A 98 -8.19 -1.42 8.91
C LEU A 98 -8.49 -2.11 10.24
N VAL A 99 -7.45 -2.38 11.04
CA VAL A 99 -7.58 -3.03 12.35
C VAL A 99 -8.05 -2.04 13.43
N HIS A 100 -7.60 -0.78 13.37
CA HIS A 100 -7.89 0.24 14.37
C HIS A 100 -8.41 1.55 13.73
N PRO A 101 -9.67 1.58 13.23
CA PRO A 101 -10.24 2.77 12.59
C PRO A 101 -10.46 3.95 13.56
N LEU A 102 -10.58 3.68 14.86
CA LEU A 102 -10.73 4.72 15.90
C LEU A 102 -9.50 5.63 16.03
N ALA A 103 -8.32 5.14 15.61
CA ALA A 103 -7.09 5.91 15.65
C ALA A 103 -7.13 7.15 14.72
N LEU A 104 -8.04 7.18 13.73
CA LEU A 104 -8.23 8.32 12.82
C LEU A 104 -9.01 9.49 13.45
N PHE A 105 -9.71 9.26 14.57
CA PHE A 105 -10.66 10.21 15.16
C PHE A 105 -10.35 10.51 16.63
N GLU A 106 -9.08 10.53 17.01
CA GLU A 106 -8.64 10.79 18.40
C GLU A 106 -9.32 9.87 19.45
N ASN A 107 -9.72 8.66 19.05
CA ASN A 107 -10.51 7.73 19.87
C ASN A 107 -11.89 8.27 20.32
N SER A 108 -12.42 9.30 19.66
CA SER A 108 -13.76 9.83 19.91
C SER A 108 -14.82 9.09 19.11
N ALA A 109 -15.66 8.32 19.81
CA ALA A 109 -16.76 7.57 19.20
C ALA A 109 -17.81 8.47 18.52
N THR A 110 -18.01 9.69 19.03
CA THR A 110 -18.97 10.66 18.47
C THR A 110 -18.44 11.28 17.17
N ALA A 111 -17.15 11.63 17.12
CA ALA A 111 -16.51 12.13 15.91
C ALA A 111 -16.48 11.07 14.81
N PHE A 112 -16.24 9.81 15.18
CA PHE A 112 -16.30 8.68 14.26
C PHE A 112 -17.71 8.51 13.67
N ALA A 113 -18.76 8.55 14.47
CA ALA A 113 -20.13 8.37 13.99
C ALA A 113 -20.56 9.45 12.97
N ILE A 114 -20.10 10.68 13.14
CA ILE A 114 -20.39 11.81 12.25
C ILE A 114 -19.54 11.74 10.96
N GLY A 115 -18.26 11.41 11.09
CA GLY A 115 -17.28 11.43 9.99
C GLY A 115 -17.11 10.11 9.22
N ALA A 116 -17.71 9.01 9.67
CA ALA A 116 -17.47 7.68 9.10
C ALA A 116 -17.78 7.59 7.60
N GLN A 117 -18.85 8.23 7.12
CA GLN A 117 -19.20 8.21 5.70
C GLN A 117 -18.18 8.97 4.84
N ALA A 118 -17.74 10.15 5.30
CA ALA A 118 -16.74 10.96 4.61
C ALA A 118 -15.38 10.25 4.56
N ALA A 119 -14.96 9.65 5.68
CA ALA A 119 -13.72 8.87 5.75
C ALA A 119 -13.75 7.63 4.84
N ARG A 120 -14.90 6.96 4.69
CA ARG A 120 -15.05 5.84 3.75
C ARG A 120 -14.86 6.28 2.30
N LEU A 121 -15.54 7.34 1.87
CA LEU A 121 -15.37 7.88 0.53
C LEU A 121 -13.92 8.33 0.29
N ALA A 122 -13.32 9.00 1.27
CA ALA A 122 -11.92 9.40 1.23
C ALA A 122 -10.97 8.20 1.07
N ALA A 123 -11.20 7.10 1.80
CA ALA A 123 -10.44 5.86 1.67
C ALA A 123 -10.59 5.22 0.28
N VAL A 124 -11.81 5.14 -0.26
CA VAL A 124 -12.05 4.63 -1.63
C VAL A 124 -11.25 5.44 -2.65
N PHE A 125 -11.32 6.78 -2.61
CA PHE A 125 -10.55 7.62 -3.53
C PHE A 125 -9.05 7.48 -3.33
N GLY A 126 -8.60 7.43 -2.07
CA GLY A 126 -7.20 7.19 -1.72
C GLY A 126 -6.67 5.87 -2.28
N THR A 127 -7.45 4.79 -2.18
CA THR A 127 -7.06 3.45 -2.66
C THR A 127 -6.97 3.42 -4.18
N VAL A 128 -7.91 4.04 -4.89
CA VAL A 128 -7.87 4.15 -6.36
C VAL A 128 -6.66 4.95 -6.81
N ILE A 129 -6.39 6.10 -6.18
CA ILE A 129 -5.22 6.93 -6.50
C ILE A 129 -3.93 6.15 -6.25
N ALA A 130 -3.82 5.48 -5.10
CA ALA A 130 -2.66 4.66 -4.77
C ALA A 130 -2.49 3.54 -5.80
N ALA A 131 -3.55 2.78 -6.12
CA ALA A 131 -3.50 1.68 -7.08
C ALA A 131 -3.04 2.15 -8.47
N VAL A 132 -3.55 3.28 -8.95
CA VAL A 132 -3.12 3.88 -10.23
C VAL A 132 -1.66 4.31 -10.18
N ALA A 133 -1.24 4.99 -9.10
CA ALA A 133 0.14 5.43 -8.93
C ALA A 133 1.12 4.25 -8.93
N TYR A 134 0.83 3.19 -8.18
CA TYR A 134 1.67 2.00 -8.13
C TYR A 134 1.66 1.21 -9.45
N THR A 135 0.52 1.13 -10.14
CA THR A 135 0.44 0.55 -11.48
C THR A 135 1.33 1.32 -12.46
N PHE A 136 1.33 2.65 -12.40
CA PHE A 136 2.20 3.48 -13.22
C PHE A 136 3.68 3.23 -12.94
N VAL A 137 4.06 3.07 -11.67
CA VAL A 137 5.43 2.69 -11.26
C VAL A 137 5.80 1.33 -11.84
N ILE A 138 4.92 0.33 -11.75
CA ILE A 138 5.12 -1.00 -12.34
C ILE A 138 5.38 -0.88 -13.84
N LEU A 139 4.51 -0.18 -14.58
CA LEU A 139 4.63 -0.03 -16.03
C LEU A 139 5.93 0.68 -16.43
N SER A 140 6.34 1.68 -15.66
CA SER A 140 7.59 2.41 -15.89
C SER A 140 8.81 1.51 -15.72
N ILE A 141 8.85 0.72 -14.65
CA ILE A 141 9.96 -0.22 -14.39
C ILE A 141 9.95 -1.35 -15.44
N TYR A 142 8.79 -1.92 -15.73
CA TYR A 142 8.61 -2.99 -16.70
C TYR A 142 9.08 -2.56 -18.11
N SER A 143 8.67 -1.38 -18.56
CA SER A 143 9.09 -0.84 -19.85
C SER A 143 10.61 -0.66 -19.96
N GLY A 144 11.25 -0.21 -18.87
CA GLY A 144 12.72 -0.11 -18.80
C GLY A 144 13.40 -1.48 -18.86
N LEU A 145 12.83 -2.48 -18.18
CA LEU A 145 13.33 -3.85 -18.17
C LEU A 145 13.26 -4.49 -19.56
N VAL A 146 12.12 -4.38 -20.27
CA VAL A 146 11.96 -4.91 -21.64
C VAL A 146 12.94 -4.27 -22.62
N ARG A 147 13.13 -2.94 -22.56
CA ARG A 147 14.09 -2.23 -23.43
C ARG A 147 15.54 -2.69 -23.19
N ASN A 148 15.92 -2.88 -21.93
CA ASN A 148 17.26 -3.35 -21.59
C ASN A 148 17.48 -4.80 -22.03
N PHE A 149 16.47 -5.66 -21.93
CA PHE A 149 16.54 -7.03 -22.43
C PHE A 149 16.80 -7.09 -23.92
N ASP A 150 16.06 -6.32 -24.74
CA ASP A 150 16.29 -6.27 -26.19
C ASP A 150 17.74 -5.84 -26.52
N MET A 151 18.28 -4.85 -25.79
CA MET A 151 19.68 -4.44 -25.97
C MET A 151 20.68 -5.53 -25.58
N ILE A 152 20.45 -6.26 -24.48
CA ILE A 152 21.34 -7.34 -24.02
C ILE A 152 21.31 -8.51 -25.02
N VAL A 153 20.12 -8.91 -25.49
CA VAL A 153 19.95 -10.00 -26.46
C VAL A 153 20.67 -9.67 -27.76
N ARG A 154 20.51 -8.45 -28.29
CA ARG A 154 21.22 -8.01 -29.51
C ARG A 154 22.74 -8.05 -29.36
N LYS A 155 23.26 -7.71 -28.18
CA LYS A 155 24.71 -7.78 -27.90
C LYS A 155 25.20 -9.23 -27.83
N GLN A 156 24.37 -10.17 -27.39
CA GLN A 156 24.72 -11.59 -27.26
C GLN A 156 24.54 -12.37 -28.57
N SER A 157 23.60 -11.96 -29.44
CA SER A 157 23.35 -12.63 -30.73
C SER A 157 24.26 -12.17 -31.87
N GLY A 158 25.06 -11.11 -31.66
CA GLY A 158 26.00 -10.55 -32.64
C GLY A 158 27.43 -11.09 -32.56
N THR A 159 27.67 -12.08 -31.71
CA THR A 159 28.88 -12.92 -31.63
C THR A 159 28.53 -14.33 -32.09
#